data_AF-A0A7X9AAM8-F1
#
_entry.id   AF-A0A7X9AAM8-F1
#
_cell.length_a   1.000
_cell.length_b   1.000
_cell.length_c   1.000
_cell.angle_alpha   90.00
_cell.angle_beta   90.00
_cell.angle_gamma   90.00
#
_symmetry.space_group_name_H-M   'P 1'
#
loop_
_entity.id
_entity.type
_entity.pdbx_description
1 polymer ?
#
loop_
_entity_poly.entity_id
_entity_poly.type
_entity_poly.pdbx_seq_one_letter_code
_entity_poly.pdbx_strand_id
1 'polypeptide(L)' 'EWEDCGMEREYGAADASAFVRSIDFSPSDTAFDAAFNK' A
#
# COMPACT_ATOMS: atom_id res chain seq x y z
N GLU A 1 -7.32 5.81 -3.04
CA GLU A 1 -8.52 6.60 -2.71
C GLU A 1 -8.56 6.75 -1.20
N TRP A 2 -8.85 7.95 -0.69
CA TRP A 2 -8.93 8.22 0.75
C TRP A 2 -10.27 8.91 1.04
N GLU A 3 -10.98 8.43 2.06
CA GLU A 3 -12.27 8.96 2.48
C GLU A 3 -12.47 8.77 3.99
N ASP A 4 -12.63 9.87 4.71
CA ASP A 4 -13.10 9.92 6.08
C ASP A 4 -13.82 11.26 6.30
N CYS A 5 -15.11 11.22 6.65
CA CYS A 5 -15.92 12.43 6.83
C CYS A 5 -15.61 13.19 8.14
N GLY A 6 -14.89 12.57 9.08
CA GLY A 6 -14.47 13.17 10.35
C GLY A 6 -13.05 13.73 10.33
N MET A 7 -12.33 13.63 9.22
CA MET A 7 -10.93 14.05 9.10
C MET A 7 -10.74 15.10 8.00
N GLU A 8 -9.73 15.96 8.16
CA GLU A 8 -9.35 16.93 7.13
C GLU A 8 -8.76 16.19 5.93
N ARG A 9 -9.19 16.59 4.72
CA ARG A 9 -8.96 15.85 3.49
C ARG A 9 -7.47 15.74 3.12
N GLU A 10 -6.75 16.85 3.16
CA GLU A 10 -5.35 16.88 2.72
C GLU A 10 -4.42 16.22 3.76
N TYR A 11 -4.69 16.43 5.04
CA TYR A 11 -4.05 15.73 6.13
C TYR A 11 -4.22 14.21 5.99
N GLY A 12 -5.46 13.75 5.83
CA GLY A 12 -5.76 12.33 5.73
C GLY A 12 -5.15 11.68 4.49
N ALA A 13 -5.17 12.36 3.34
CA ALA A 13 -4.52 11.90 2.13
C ALA A 13 -2.99 11.78 2.30
N ALA A 14 -2.35 12.76 2.94
CA ALA A 14 -0.91 12.75 3.19
C ALA A 14 -0.50 11.64 4.17
N ASP A 15 -1.22 11.50 5.28
CA ASP A 15 -0.95 10.48 6.31
C ASP A 15 -1.15 9.06 5.75
N ALA A 16 -2.24 8.82 5.02
CA ALA A 16 -2.49 7.53 4.38
C ALA A 16 -1.42 7.17 3.33
N SER A 17 -0.98 8.15 2.53
CA SER A 17 0.12 7.94 1.58
C SER A 17 1.43 7.58 2.29
N ALA A 18 1.76 8.28 3.37
CA ALA A 18 2.95 7.99 4.17
C ALA A 18 2.87 6.59 4.81
N PHE A 19 1.72 6.24 5.38
CA PHE A 19 1.48 4.92 5.97
C PHE A 19 1.66 3.80 4.95
N VAL A 20 1.01 3.88 3.79
CA VAL A 20 1.12 2.84 2.74
C VAL A 20 2.57 2.69 2.28
N ARG A 21 3.31 3.80 2.10
CA ARG A 21 4.74 3.74 1.77
C ARG A 21 5.60 3.11 2.86
N SER A 22 5.22 3.24 4.13
CA SER A 22 5.98 2.69 5.26
C SER A 22 5.87 1.15 5.37
N ILE A 23 4.79 0.59 4.82
CA ILE A 23 4.52 -0.86 4.82
C ILE A 23 4.67 -1.47 3.41
N ASP A 24 5.22 -0.72 2.46
CA ASP A 24 5.46 -1.21 1.11
C ASP A 24 6.62 -2.22 1.12
N PHE A 25 6.37 -3.39 0.54
CA PHE A 25 7.34 -4.49 0.53
C PHE A 25 8.17 -4.46 -0.75
N SER A 26 9.42 -4.90 -0.66
CA SER A 26 10.23 -5.11 -1.87
C SER A 26 9.55 -6.12 -2.80
N PRO A 27 9.61 -5.92 -4.12
CA PRO A 27 9.07 -6.88 -5.09
C PRO A 27 9.67 -8.27 -4.88
N SER A 28 8.87 -9.30 -5.15
CA SER A 28 9.35 -10.69 -5.17
C SER A 28 10.20 -10.94 -6.42
N ASP A 29 11.37 -11.56 -6.24
CA ASP A 29 12.20 -12.06 -7.35
C ASP A 29 11.66 -13.37 -7.95
N THR A 30 10.72 -14.04 -7.26
CA THR A 30 10.10 -15.27 -7.74
C THR A 30 9.00 -14.95 -8.74
N ALA A 31 9.11 -15.52 -9.95
CA ALA A 31 8.06 -15.47 -10.97
C ALA A 31 6.76 -16.12 -10.45
N PHE A 32 5.60 -15.56 -10.84
CA PHE A 32 4.29 -16.01 -10.35
C PHE A 32 4.09 -17.52 -10.52
N ASP A 33 4.25 -18.06 -11.73
CA ASP A 33 4.07 -19.51 -11.98
C ASP A 33 5.06 -20.37 -11.19
N ALA A 34 6.29 -19.87 -11.00
CA ALA A 34 7.31 -20.56 -10.22
C ALA A 34 6.94 -20.64 -8.72
N ALA A 35 6.15 -19.70 -8.21
CA ALA A 35 5.66 -19.73 -6.83
C ALA A 35 4.60 -20.82 -6.58
N PHE A 36 3.99 -21.38 -7.64
CA PHE A 36 2.88 -22.34 -7.54
C PHE A 36 3.14 -23.69 -8.21
N ASN A 37 4.28 -23.87 -8.89
CA ASN A 37 4.66 -25.17 -9.46
C ASN A 37 5.09 -26.15 -8.34
N LYS A 38 4.59 -27.39 -8.40
CA LYS A 38 4.91 -28.49 -7.48
C LYS A 38 6.25 -29.15 -7.80
#